data_AF-A0A3B5QRD9-F1
#
_entry.id   AF-A0A3B5QRD9-F1
#
_cell.length_a   1.000
_cell.length_b   1.000
_cell.length_c   1.000
_cell.angle_alpha   90.00
_cell.angle_beta   90.00
_cell.angle_gamma   90.00
#
_symmetry.space_group_name_H-M   'P 1'
#
loop_
_entity.id
_entity.type
_entity.pdbx_description
1 polymer ?
#
loop_
_entity_poly.entity_id
_entity_poly.type
_entity_poly.pdbx_seq_one_letter_code
_entity_poly.pdbx_strand_id
1 'polypeptide(L)'
;MKPSDDDSDDSVENSSHSYVKRLCCTNTDDYRPLSHATGTGQGQCNWCLCCLLHWFAHEVDIDHHIRLTFDPASDYGSHHYGNFEDMLDQLPWGYQYYTIGNLYEDDSDSLPSYVRNPHRRNIDDNNKARIIIRVEEGHSGPRPGQIIDQVYITQHFDTSDEGTNYDPDHTYRITPSLLHAIRRRNITEIQQLARRSYRENASARPQGHPTSYSQQARYKPSAKNNDDFLMKFCFAIFVIIIFALFACLQNNFK
;
A
#
# COMPACT_ATOMS: atom_id res chain seq x y z
N MET A 1 24.99 -26.12 34.53
CA MET A 1 23.58 -25.79 34.23
C MET A 1 23.61 -24.86 33.02
N LYS A 2 23.28 -25.34 31.82
CA LYS A 2 23.05 -24.46 30.66
C LYS A 2 21.65 -23.89 30.78
N PRO A 3 21.40 -22.59 30.52
CA PRO A 3 20.04 -22.09 30.33
C PRO A 3 19.45 -22.73 29.07
N SER A 4 18.18 -23.12 29.14
CA SER A 4 17.37 -23.62 28.05
C SER A 4 16.93 -22.45 27.16
N ASP A 5 17.31 -22.49 25.88
CA ASP A 5 17.07 -21.45 24.87
C ASP A 5 15.66 -21.52 24.22
N ASP A 6 14.75 -22.38 24.70
CA ASP A 6 13.47 -22.70 24.02
C ASP A 6 12.34 -21.67 24.22
N ASP A 7 12.37 -20.82 25.24
CA ASP A 7 11.23 -19.92 25.54
C ASP A 7 11.17 -18.64 24.68
N SER A 8 12.22 -18.33 23.92
CA SER A 8 12.28 -17.09 23.13
C SER A 8 11.63 -17.19 21.75
N ASP A 9 11.67 -18.36 21.11
CA ASP A 9 11.23 -18.53 19.71
C ASP A 9 9.68 -18.57 19.61
N ASP A 10 9.02 -19.24 20.56
CA ASP A 10 7.55 -19.34 20.63
C ASP A 10 6.87 -17.97 20.81
N SER A 11 7.50 -17.05 21.54
CA SER A 11 6.96 -15.70 21.76
C SER A 11 7.05 -14.82 20.51
N VAL A 12 8.14 -14.95 19.74
CA VAL A 12 8.36 -14.25 18.48
C VAL A 12 7.49 -14.84 17.38
N GLU A 13 7.31 -16.16 17.36
CA GLU A 13 6.45 -16.86 16.41
C GLU A 13 4.97 -16.53 16.63
N ASN A 14 4.48 -16.52 17.88
CA ASN A 14 3.10 -16.12 18.20
C ASN A 14 2.83 -14.64 17.88
N SER A 15 3.80 -13.76 18.13
CA SER A 15 3.72 -12.35 17.73
C SER A 15 3.65 -12.23 16.21
N SER A 16 4.55 -12.91 15.48
CA SER A 16 4.60 -12.89 14.01
C SER A 16 3.32 -13.43 13.38
N HIS A 17 2.72 -14.48 13.97
CA HIS A 17 1.43 -15.02 13.54
C HIS A 17 0.31 -13.98 13.69
N SER A 18 0.25 -13.27 14.82
CA SER A 18 -0.71 -12.19 15.07
C SER A 18 -0.54 -11.01 14.10
N TYR A 19 0.70 -10.66 13.74
CA TYR A 19 0.98 -9.62 12.76
C TYR A 19 0.63 -10.03 11.32
N VAL A 20 1.00 -11.24 10.88
CA VAL A 20 0.57 -11.78 9.57
C VAL A 20 -0.95 -11.84 9.49
N LYS A 21 -1.63 -12.24 10.58
CA LYS A 21 -3.10 -12.22 10.72
C LYS A 21 -3.69 -10.83 10.51
N ARG A 22 -3.05 -9.77 11.01
CA ARG A 22 -3.51 -8.38 10.84
C ARG A 22 -3.24 -7.83 9.44
N LEU A 23 -2.08 -8.14 8.86
CA LEU A 23 -1.65 -7.59 7.57
C LEU A 23 -2.34 -8.25 6.37
N CYS A 24 -2.60 -9.56 6.44
CA CYS A 24 -3.12 -10.34 5.33
C CYS A 24 -4.65 -10.47 5.31
N CYS A 25 -5.34 -9.97 6.34
CA CYS A 25 -6.79 -10.07 6.50
C CYS A 25 -7.35 -8.73 6.96
N THR A 26 -7.66 -7.84 6.03
CA THR A 26 -8.41 -6.61 6.35
C THR A 26 -9.89 -6.97 6.41
N ASN A 27 -10.53 -6.69 7.54
CA ASN A 27 -11.99 -6.76 7.62
C ASN A 27 -12.55 -5.54 6.89
N THR A 28 -12.98 -5.70 5.64
CA THR A 28 -13.62 -4.64 4.82
C THR A 28 -14.99 -4.17 5.36
N ASP A 29 -15.41 -4.61 6.55
CA ASP A 29 -16.76 -4.38 7.06
C ASP A 29 -16.90 -3.15 7.98
N ASP A 30 -15.83 -2.39 8.28
CA ASP A 30 -15.93 -1.27 9.24
C ASP A 30 -16.33 0.08 8.62
N TYR A 31 -16.37 0.23 7.29
CA TYR A 31 -16.82 1.47 6.64
C TYR A 31 -17.51 1.23 5.29
N ARG A 32 -18.74 0.69 5.28
CA ARG A 32 -19.67 0.93 4.16
C ARG A 32 -21.08 1.24 4.64
N PRO A 33 -21.61 2.44 4.37
CA PRO A 33 -23.05 2.69 4.44
C PRO A 33 -23.75 1.84 3.36
N LEU A 34 -24.71 1.04 3.80
CA LEU A 34 -25.56 0.21 2.95
C LEU A 34 -26.43 1.07 2.02
N SER A 35 -25.96 1.30 0.80
CA SER A 35 -26.85 1.52 -0.34
C SER A 35 -26.13 1.02 -1.59
N HIS A 36 -26.75 0.03 -2.25
CA HIS A 36 -26.25 -0.69 -3.44
C HIS A 36 -25.28 -1.86 -3.19
N ALA A 37 -25.62 -2.73 -2.23
CA ALA A 37 -25.02 -4.07 -2.13
C ALA A 37 -25.86 -5.11 -2.90
N THR A 38 -25.62 -5.25 -4.20
CA THR A 38 -25.89 -6.50 -4.92
C THR A 38 -24.54 -7.14 -5.23
N GLY A 39 -24.04 -7.93 -4.29
CA GLY A 39 -22.76 -8.64 -4.41
C GLY A 39 -22.08 -8.81 -3.06
N THR A 40 -22.26 -9.99 -2.47
CA THR A 40 -21.39 -10.65 -1.46
C THR A 40 -20.34 -9.77 -0.77
N GLY A 41 -20.68 -9.19 0.38
CA GLY A 41 -19.67 -8.71 1.34
C GLY A 41 -18.92 -9.91 1.92
N GLN A 42 -17.76 -10.22 1.35
CA GLN A 42 -16.79 -11.17 1.89
C GLN A 42 -15.54 -10.38 2.26
N GLY A 43 -15.13 -10.42 3.53
CA GLY A 43 -13.83 -9.89 3.93
C GLY A 43 -12.75 -10.52 3.04
N GLN A 44 -12.01 -9.68 2.35
CA GLN A 44 -11.04 -10.11 1.36
C GLN A 44 -9.70 -10.30 2.05
N CYS A 45 -9.17 -11.52 2.07
CA CYS A 45 -7.76 -11.69 2.41
C CYS A 45 -6.96 -10.89 1.37
N ASN A 46 -6.19 -9.88 1.80
CA ASN A 46 -5.38 -9.08 0.90
C ASN A 46 -4.13 -9.88 0.48
N TRP A 47 -4.37 -10.76 -0.48
CA TRP A 47 -3.44 -11.78 -0.91
C TRP A 47 -2.25 -11.18 -1.68
N CYS A 48 -2.51 -10.12 -2.46
CA CYS A 48 -1.49 -9.34 -3.15
C CYS A 48 -0.47 -8.77 -2.15
N LEU A 49 -0.96 -8.25 -1.02
CA LEU A 49 -0.14 -7.66 0.03
C LEU A 49 0.81 -8.69 0.68
N CYS A 50 0.31 -9.88 1.00
CA CYS A 50 1.13 -10.96 1.56
C CYS A 50 2.19 -11.45 0.58
N CYS A 51 1.84 -11.59 -0.70
CA CYS A 51 2.76 -12.03 -1.74
C CYS A 51 3.88 -11.01 -1.95
N LEU A 52 3.54 -9.72 -2.02
CA LEU A 52 4.51 -8.63 -2.17
C LEU A 52 5.46 -8.55 -0.96
N LEU A 53 4.93 -8.64 0.27
CA LEU A 53 5.75 -8.63 1.49
C LEU A 53 6.68 -9.85 1.58
N HIS A 54 6.19 -11.03 1.19
CA HIS A 54 7.02 -12.24 1.16
C HIS A 54 8.18 -12.10 0.19
N TRP A 55 7.92 -11.60 -1.02
CA TRP A 55 8.98 -11.32 -2.00
C TRP A 55 9.99 -10.30 -1.45
N PHE A 56 9.52 -9.15 -0.95
CA PHE A 56 10.39 -8.10 -0.41
C PHE A 56 11.27 -8.62 0.73
N ALA A 57 10.68 -9.41 1.63
CA ALA A 57 11.40 -10.06 2.71
C ALA A 57 12.46 -11.05 2.22
N HIS A 58 12.47 -11.50 0.96
CA HIS A 58 13.53 -12.32 0.38
C HIS A 58 14.52 -11.51 -0.48
N GLU A 59 14.08 -10.39 -1.04
CA GLU A 59 14.88 -9.58 -1.95
C GLU A 59 15.93 -8.72 -1.22
N VAL A 60 15.54 -8.07 -0.12
CA VAL A 60 16.42 -7.14 0.62
C VAL A 60 17.48 -7.87 1.44
N ASP A 61 18.61 -7.22 1.75
CA ASP A 61 19.53 -7.76 2.75
C ASP A 61 19.05 -7.39 4.16
N ILE A 62 19.06 -8.35 5.07
CA ILE A 62 18.56 -8.18 6.44
C ILE A 62 19.58 -8.80 7.40
N ASP A 63 20.41 -7.94 7.98
CA ASP A 63 21.38 -8.30 9.01
C ASP A 63 21.03 -7.60 10.34
N HIS A 64 21.83 -6.63 10.78
CA HIS A 64 21.50 -5.67 11.82
C HIS A 64 20.61 -4.53 11.31
N HIS A 65 20.65 -4.26 10.00
CA HIS A 65 19.82 -3.28 9.31
C HIS A 65 19.20 -3.89 8.06
N ILE A 66 18.13 -3.29 7.56
CA ILE A 66 17.60 -3.64 6.25
C ILE A 66 18.40 -2.84 5.22
N ARG A 67 18.90 -3.48 4.16
CA ARG A 67 19.64 -2.81 3.09
C ARG A 67 19.04 -3.09 1.72
N LEU A 68 19.08 -2.07 0.88
CA LEU A 68 18.71 -2.15 -0.52
C LEU A 68 19.61 -3.13 -1.27
N THR A 69 19.01 -3.93 -2.13
CA THR A 69 19.68 -4.84 -3.06
C THR A 69 19.38 -4.51 -4.52
N PHE A 70 18.49 -3.54 -4.75
CA PHE A 70 17.98 -3.10 -6.04
C PHE A 70 17.86 -1.57 -6.09
N ASP A 71 17.56 -1.00 -7.27
CA ASP A 71 17.30 0.43 -7.45
C ASP A 71 15.80 0.75 -7.18
N PRO A 72 15.47 1.41 -6.06
CA PRO A 72 14.09 1.74 -5.71
C PRO A 72 13.51 2.90 -6.54
N ALA A 73 14.28 3.50 -7.46
CA ALA A 73 13.77 4.49 -8.40
C ALA A 73 13.19 3.88 -9.68
N SER A 74 13.42 2.58 -9.95
CA SER A 74 12.99 1.94 -11.19
C SER A 74 12.59 0.47 -11.06
N ASP A 75 13.29 -0.31 -10.24
CA ASP A 75 13.18 -1.76 -10.28
C ASP A 75 11.86 -2.23 -9.67
N TYR A 76 11.32 -3.35 -10.14
CA TYR A 76 10.14 -3.99 -9.53
C TYR A 76 8.88 -3.11 -9.45
N GLY A 77 8.70 -2.21 -10.41
CA GLY A 77 7.60 -1.26 -10.41
C GLY A 77 7.68 -0.26 -9.25
N SER A 78 8.90 0.12 -8.89
CA SER A 78 9.16 1.10 -7.86
C SER A 78 9.27 2.52 -8.42
N HIS A 79 8.98 3.51 -7.59
CA HIS A 79 9.13 4.92 -7.92
C HIS A 79 9.14 5.78 -6.65
N HIS A 80 9.50 7.06 -6.81
CA HIS A 80 9.43 8.06 -5.73
C HIS A 80 8.03 8.15 -5.14
N TYR A 81 7.95 8.19 -3.81
CA TYR A 81 6.70 8.45 -3.08
C TYR A 81 6.75 9.81 -2.39
N GLY A 82 5.78 10.67 -2.72
CA GLY A 82 5.72 12.05 -2.24
C GLY A 82 5.05 12.24 -0.88
N ASN A 83 4.41 11.21 -0.31
CA ASN A 83 3.62 11.32 0.93
C ASN A 83 2.55 12.43 0.89
N PHE A 84 1.82 12.54 -0.22
CA PHE A 84 0.80 13.59 -0.42
C PHE A 84 -0.44 13.40 0.46
N GLU A 85 -0.68 12.17 0.95
CA GLU A 85 -1.73 11.85 1.89
C GLU A 85 -1.39 12.21 3.35
N ASP A 86 -0.16 12.71 3.61
CA ASP A 86 0.36 13.03 4.94
C ASP A 86 0.25 11.86 5.94
N MET A 87 0.34 10.62 5.45
CA MET A 87 0.18 9.41 6.28
C MET A 87 1.48 8.93 6.93
N LEU A 88 2.64 9.38 6.43
CA LEU A 88 3.96 9.10 6.98
C LEU A 88 4.61 10.34 7.60
N ASP A 89 5.62 10.13 8.43
CA ASP A 89 6.41 11.22 9.02
C ASP A 89 7.10 12.06 7.93
N GLN A 90 7.30 13.35 8.21
CA GLN A 90 8.12 14.18 7.33
C GLN A 90 9.56 13.68 7.26
N LEU A 91 10.13 13.73 6.06
CA LEU A 91 11.49 13.24 5.80
C LEU A 91 12.55 14.18 6.41
N PRO A 92 13.52 13.65 7.17
CA PRO A 92 14.74 14.37 7.46
C PRO A 92 15.53 14.65 6.18
N TRP A 93 16.43 15.63 6.23
CA TRP A 93 17.28 15.95 5.09
C TRP A 93 18.14 14.74 4.68
N GLY A 94 18.19 14.46 3.38
CA GLY A 94 18.95 13.33 2.81
C GLY A 94 18.20 12.00 2.78
N TYR A 95 16.94 11.95 3.21
CA TYR A 95 16.08 10.78 3.11
C TYR A 95 15.01 10.94 2.04
N GLN A 96 14.63 9.82 1.44
CA GLN A 96 13.56 9.77 0.44
C GLN A 96 12.66 8.55 0.68
N TYR A 97 11.36 8.72 0.45
CA TYR A 97 10.43 7.60 0.36
C TYR A 97 10.33 7.09 -1.08
N TYR A 98 10.27 5.78 -1.21
CA TYR A 98 10.00 5.07 -2.46
C TYR A 98 8.88 4.07 -2.22
N THR A 99 8.01 3.90 -3.22
CA THR A 99 6.96 2.88 -3.21
C THR A 99 7.31 1.78 -4.19
N ILE A 100 6.89 0.55 -3.92
CA ILE A 100 7.23 -0.66 -4.68
C ILE A 100 5.97 -1.47 -4.95
N GLY A 101 5.92 -2.15 -6.09
CA GLY A 101 4.88 -3.12 -6.42
C GLY A 101 3.79 -2.55 -7.34
N ASN A 102 4.04 -1.45 -8.04
CA ASN A 102 3.14 -0.98 -9.09
C ASN A 102 3.32 -1.86 -10.34
N LEU A 103 2.32 -2.69 -10.64
CA LEU A 103 2.33 -3.61 -11.78
C LEU A 103 2.18 -2.91 -13.15
N TYR A 104 2.03 -1.59 -13.17
CA TYR A 104 1.98 -0.79 -14.40
C TYR A 104 3.23 0.05 -14.61
N GLU A 105 4.20 -0.01 -13.69
CA GLU A 105 5.46 0.71 -13.82
C GLU A 105 6.54 -0.15 -14.47
N ASP A 106 7.62 0.53 -14.82
CA ASP A 106 8.83 -0.05 -15.37
C ASP A 106 9.35 -1.19 -14.49
N ASP A 107 9.93 -2.19 -15.15
CA ASP A 107 10.52 -3.39 -14.53
C ASP A 107 9.59 -4.20 -13.60
N SER A 108 8.29 -3.91 -13.58
CA SER A 108 7.31 -4.69 -12.82
C SER A 108 7.27 -6.17 -13.23
N ASP A 109 7.64 -6.51 -14.46
CA ASP A 109 7.75 -7.89 -14.96
C ASP A 109 8.85 -8.71 -14.26
N SER A 110 9.84 -8.05 -13.65
CA SER A 110 10.88 -8.67 -12.83
C SER A 110 10.35 -9.15 -11.47
N LEU A 111 9.17 -8.68 -11.05
CA LEU A 111 8.48 -9.27 -9.90
C LEU A 111 8.08 -10.73 -10.20
N PRO A 112 8.20 -11.63 -9.20
CA PRO A 112 7.78 -13.01 -9.36
C PRO A 112 6.31 -13.14 -9.79
N SER A 113 6.01 -14.17 -10.58
CA SER A 113 4.65 -14.39 -11.10
C SER A 113 3.60 -14.55 -10.00
N TYR A 114 3.98 -15.06 -8.82
CA TYR A 114 3.09 -15.19 -7.67
C TYR A 114 2.80 -13.84 -6.97
N VAL A 115 3.56 -12.78 -7.26
CA VAL A 115 3.27 -11.41 -6.83
C VAL A 115 2.37 -10.72 -7.83
N ARG A 116 2.70 -10.83 -9.13
CA ARG A 116 1.93 -10.21 -10.22
C ARG A 116 0.55 -10.82 -10.46
N ASN A 117 0.41 -12.11 -10.18
CA ASN A 117 -0.85 -12.83 -10.35
C ASN A 117 -1.09 -13.76 -9.15
N PRO A 118 -1.34 -13.17 -7.98
CA PRO A 118 -1.29 -13.90 -6.73
C PRO A 118 -2.53 -14.82 -6.64
N HIS A 119 -3.66 -14.48 -7.28
CA HIS A 119 -4.77 -15.41 -7.53
C HIS A 119 -5.56 -15.03 -8.80
N ARG A 120 -5.70 -15.95 -9.77
CA ARG A 120 -6.47 -15.75 -11.02
C ARG A 120 -7.97 -15.42 -10.86
N ARG A 121 -8.49 -15.25 -9.64
CA ARG A 121 -9.94 -15.14 -9.36
C ARG A 121 -10.41 -13.74 -8.96
N ASN A 122 -9.54 -12.86 -8.46
CA ASN A 122 -9.90 -11.50 -8.06
C ASN A 122 -9.02 -10.49 -8.79
N ILE A 123 -9.43 -10.14 -10.02
CA ILE A 123 -8.69 -9.25 -10.92
C ILE A 123 -8.63 -7.81 -10.37
N ASP A 124 -9.66 -7.40 -9.62
CA ASP A 124 -9.86 -6.02 -9.18
C ASP A 124 -8.87 -5.58 -8.08
N ASP A 125 -8.10 -6.50 -7.49
CA ASP A 125 -7.14 -6.23 -6.41
C ASP A 125 -5.67 -6.34 -6.83
N ASN A 126 -5.41 -6.71 -8.09
CA ASN A 126 -4.07 -7.18 -8.47
C ASN A 126 -2.98 -6.11 -8.40
N ASN A 127 -3.33 -4.80 -8.43
CA ASN A 127 -2.34 -3.72 -8.38
C ASN A 127 -2.60 -2.68 -7.28
N LYS A 128 -3.16 -3.10 -6.14
CA LYS A 128 -3.37 -2.20 -4.99
C LYS A 128 -2.25 -2.25 -3.96
N ALA A 129 -1.64 -3.43 -3.77
CA ALA A 129 -0.64 -3.64 -2.74
C ALA A 129 0.63 -2.83 -3.01
N ARG A 130 1.15 -2.16 -1.97
CA ARG A 130 2.37 -1.37 -2.03
C ARG A 130 3.23 -1.62 -0.81
N ILE A 131 4.54 -1.53 -1.01
CA ILE A 131 5.51 -1.39 0.07
C ILE A 131 6.13 -0.02 -0.08
N ILE A 132 6.15 0.77 1.00
CA ILE A 132 6.88 2.04 1.04
C ILE A 132 8.12 1.84 1.88
N ILE A 133 9.27 2.24 1.36
CA ILE A 133 10.55 2.24 2.06
C ILE A 133 11.07 3.65 2.22
N ARG A 134 11.74 3.92 3.33
CA ARG A 134 12.55 5.13 3.51
C ARG A 134 14.02 4.80 3.37
N VAL A 135 14.69 5.51 2.47
CA VAL A 135 16.09 5.28 2.10
C VAL A 135 16.90 6.51 2.47
N GLU A 136 18.04 6.30 3.12
CA GLU A 136 19.04 7.35 3.32
C GLU A 136 19.87 7.54 2.04
N GLU A 137 19.35 8.37 1.14
CA GLU A 137 19.92 8.60 -0.19
C GLU A 137 21.23 9.39 -0.14
N GLY A 138 21.30 10.37 0.77
CA GLY A 138 22.34 11.38 0.77
C GLY A 138 22.25 12.28 -0.48
N HIS A 139 23.38 12.56 -1.13
CA HIS A 139 23.45 13.46 -2.30
C HIS A 139 23.60 12.75 -3.64
N SER A 140 23.54 11.41 -3.68
CA SER A 140 24.10 10.63 -4.80
C SER A 140 23.11 9.68 -5.47
N GLY A 141 21.81 9.83 -5.24
CA GLY A 141 20.86 8.85 -5.76
C GLY A 141 20.72 7.62 -4.87
N PRO A 142 19.63 6.86 -5.04
CA PRO A 142 19.50 5.56 -4.40
C PRO A 142 20.47 4.57 -5.05
N ARG A 143 21.02 3.64 -4.26
CA ARG A 143 21.97 2.61 -4.70
C ARG A 143 21.95 1.39 -3.78
N PRO A 144 22.30 0.20 -4.28
CA PRO A 144 22.45 -0.98 -3.46
C PRO A 144 23.39 -0.78 -2.27
N GLY A 145 23.05 -1.41 -1.15
CA GLY A 145 23.78 -1.34 0.13
C GLY A 145 23.37 -0.18 1.05
N GLN A 146 22.53 0.75 0.59
CA GLN A 146 21.97 1.79 1.46
C GLN A 146 20.98 1.24 2.47
N ILE A 147 20.91 1.91 3.62
CA ILE A 147 20.04 1.52 4.73
C ILE A 147 18.60 1.92 4.41
N ILE A 148 17.70 0.96 4.63
CA ILE A 148 16.26 1.16 4.73
C ILE A 148 15.93 1.23 6.22
N ASP A 149 15.63 2.42 6.73
CA ASP A 149 15.39 2.62 8.16
C ASP A 149 13.91 2.51 8.56
N GLN A 150 13.01 2.65 7.58
CA GLN A 150 11.58 2.40 7.73
C GLN A 150 11.04 1.62 6.54
N VAL A 151 10.19 0.64 6.84
CA VAL A 151 9.40 -0.11 5.88
C VAL A 151 7.96 -0.02 6.30
N TYR A 152 7.08 0.25 5.35
CA TYR A 152 5.63 0.28 5.51
C TYR A 152 5.00 -0.62 4.46
N ILE A 153 3.87 -1.20 4.81
CA ILE A 153 3.01 -1.91 3.89
C ILE A 153 1.66 -1.22 3.85
N THR A 154 1.09 -1.10 2.66
CA THR A 154 -0.11 -0.31 2.41
C THR A 154 -0.83 -0.75 1.14
N GLN A 155 -1.99 -0.15 0.86
CA GLN A 155 -2.80 -0.40 -0.32
C GLN A 155 -3.35 0.92 -0.88
N HIS A 156 -3.74 0.91 -2.15
CA HIS A 156 -4.63 1.94 -2.68
C HIS A 156 -6.08 1.74 -2.24
N PHE A 157 -6.88 2.81 -2.21
CA PHE A 157 -8.32 2.73 -1.98
C PHE A 157 -9.05 1.88 -3.04
N ASP A 158 -10.18 1.31 -2.63
CA ASP A 158 -11.05 0.51 -3.51
C ASP A 158 -11.93 1.35 -4.46
N THR A 159 -12.07 2.65 -4.22
CA THR A 159 -13.03 3.52 -4.91
C THR A 159 -12.40 4.31 -6.05
N SER A 160 -13.12 4.48 -7.15
CA SER A 160 -12.63 5.16 -8.37
C SER A 160 -12.20 6.61 -8.16
N ASP A 161 -12.75 7.28 -7.15
CA ASP A 161 -12.52 8.70 -6.91
C ASP A 161 -11.21 8.95 -6.13
N GLU A 162 -10.71 7.93 -5.42
CA GLU A 162 -9.47 7.96 -4.63
C GLU A 162 -8.51 6.82 -5.02
N GLY A 163 -8.78 6.11 -6.12
CA GLY A 163 -8.16 4.80 -6.43
C GLY A 163 -6.67 4.82 -6.70
N THR A 164 -6.05 6.00 -6.79
CA THR A 164 -4.60 6.19 -6.86
C THR A 164 -3.99 6.66 -5.54
N ASN A 165 -4.81 7.08 -4.57
CA ASN A 165 -4.34 7.51 -3.26
C ASN A 165 -4.06 6.29 -2.39
N TYR A 166 -3.12 6.45 -1.48
CA TYR A 166 -2.79 5.44 -0.49
C TYR A 166 -3.82 5.47 0.66
N ASP A 167 -4.16 4.30 1.17
CA ASP A 167 -5.14 4.10 2.24
C ASP A 167 -4.43 4.19 3.61
N PRO A 168 -4.60 5.29 4.37
CA PRO A 168 -3.91 5.47 5.64
C PRO A 168 -4.36 4.47 6.71
N ASP A 169 -5.62 4.04 6.68
CA ASP A 169 -6.21 3.10 7.65
C ASP A 169 -5.63 1.67 7.47
N HIS A 170 -5.09 1.41 6.28
CA HIS A 170 -4.45 0.15 5.91
C HIS A 170 -2.94 0.30 5.70
N THR A 171 -2.33 1.30 6.35
CA THR A 171 -0.87 1.51 6.33
C THR A 171 -0.24 1.06 7.65
N TYR A 172 0.71 0.13 7.58
CA TYR A 172 1.35 -0.46 8.76
C TYR A 172 2.86 -0.44 8.64
N ARG A 173 3.54 -0.02 9.72
CA ARG A 173 4.99 -0.10 9.81
C ARG A 173 5.44 -1.54 10.04
N ILE A 174 6.41 -1.98 9.24
CA ILE A 174 7.00 -3.32 9.28
C ILE A 174 8.33 -3.26 10.06
N THR A 175 8.54 -4.28 10.89
CA THR A 175 9.78 -4.42 11.68
C THR A 175 10.73 -5.43 11.01
N PRO A 176 12.06 -5.29 11.22
CA PRO A 176 13.03 -6.28 10.74
C PRO A 176 12.73 -7.70 11.25
N SER A 177 12.28 -7.83 12.51
CA SER A 177 11.90 -9.12 13.10
C SER A 177 10.76 -9.80 12.33
N LEU A 178 9.77 -9.02 11.87
CA LEU A 178 8.68 -9.55 11.05
C LEU A 178 9.18 -10.02 9.68
N LEU A 179 10.07 -9.27 9.04
CA LEU A 179 10.68 -9.70 7.77
C LEU A 179 11.48 -11.00 7.92
N HIS A 180 12.25 -11.16 9.00
CA HIS A 180 12.93 -12.41 9.31
C HIS A 180 11.95 -13.57 9.51
N ALA A 181 10.85 -13.34 10.24
CA ALA A 181 9.82 -14.36 10.46
C ALA A 181 9.16 -14.78 9.14
N ILE A 182 8.93 -13.83 8.23
CA ILE A 182 8.38 -14.09 6.89
C ILE A 182 9.39 -14.87 6.03
N ARG A 183 10.67 -14.49 6.07
CA ARG A 183 11.75 -15.17 5.32
C ARG A 183 11.92 -16.64 5.71
N ARG A 184 11.59 -17.02 6.95
CA ARG A 184 11.64 -18.41 7.42
C ARG A 184 10.47 -19.28 6.93
N ARG A 185 9.47 -18.68 6.28
CA ARG A 185 8.25 -19.37 5.84
C ARG A 185 8.15 -19.39 4.33
N ASN A 186 7.59 -20.47 3.80
CA ASN A 186 7.23 -20.49 2.38
C ASN A 186 5.95 -19.67 2.14
N ILE A 187 5.77 -19.22 0.91
CA ILE A 187 4.60 -18.42 0.54
C ILE A 187 3.28 -19.15 0.83
N THR A 188 3.24 -20.47 0.61
CA THR A 188 2.05 -21.31 0.85
C THR A 188 1.65 -21.34 2.33
N GLU A 189 2.62 -21.37 3.25
CA GLU A 189 2.40 -21.31 4.70
C GLU A 189 1.81 -19.97 5.11
N ILE A 190 2.41 -18.86 4.66
CA ILE A 190 1.89 -17.51 4.94
C ILE A 190 0.45 -17.37 4.45
N GLN A 191 0.21 -17.86 3.24
CA GLN A 191 -1.11 -17.92 2.63
C GLN A 191 -2.11 -18.80 3.41
N GLN A 192 -1.68 -19.94 3.95
CA GLN A 192 -2.51 -20.79 4.81
C GLN A 192 -2.82 -20.12 6.14
N LEU A 193 -1.85 -19.44 6.76
CA LEU A 193 -2.03 -18.68 8.00
C LEU A 193 -3.05 -17.55 7.81
N ALA A 194 -2.94 -16.80 6.72
CA ALA A 194 -3.92 -15.78 6.35
C ALA A 194 -5.33 -16.37 6.19
N ARG A 195 -5.46 -17.50 5.47
CA ARG A 195 -6.76 -18.18 5.29
C ARG A 195 -7.35 -18.71 6.60
N ARG A 196 -6.52 -19.27 7.49
CA ARG A 196 -6.97 -19.78 8.79
C ARG A 196 -7.48 -18.64 9.66
N SER A 197 -6.71 -17.55 9.73
CA SER A 197 -7.08 -16.32 10.43
C SER A 197 -8.46 -15.81 10.01
N TYR A 198 -8.70 -15.71 8.70
CA TYR A 198 -10.00 -15.27 8.17
C TYR A 198 -11.16 -16.16 8.64
N ARG A 199 -10.97 -17.49 8.60
CA ARG A 199 -12.01 -18.45 9.02
C ARG A 199 -12.33 -18.31 10.51
N GLU A 200 -11.32 -18.17 11.35
CA GLU A 200 -11.50 -17.96 12.80
C GLU A 200 -12.28 -16.67 13.08
N ASN A 201 -11.95 -15.57 12.38
CA ASN A 201 -12.65 -14.30 12.53
C ASN A 201 -14.12 -14.39 12.08
N ALA A 202 -14.41 -15.14 11.01
CA ALA A 202 -15.77 -15.38 10.55
C ALA A 202 -16.59 -16.21 11.54
N SER A 203 -15.98 -17.21 12.18
CA SER A 203 -16.62 -18.06 13.19
C SER A 203 -16.85 -17.37 14.53
N ALA A 204 -16.10 -16.30 14.85
CA ALA A 204 -16.23 -15.54 16.09
C ALA A 204 -17.36 -14.47 16.07
N ARG A 205 -18.08 -14.30 14.95
CA ARG A 205 -19.21 -13.34 14.88
C ARG A 205 -20.44 -13.87 15.63
N PRO A 206 -20.98 -13.14 16.62
CA PRO A 206 -22.28 -13.47 17.22
C PRO A 206 -23.39 -13.34 16.16
N GLN A 207 -24.30 -14.31 16.09
CA GLN A 207 -25.53 -14.18 15.29
C GLN A 207 -26.44 -13.11 15.93
N GLY A 208 -26.29 -11.86 15.51
CA GLY A 208 -27.07 -10.72 15.99
C GLY A 208 -28.25 -10.41 15.05
N HIS A 209 -29.45 -10.42 15.63
CA HIS A 209 -30.74 -10.06 15.03
C HIS A 209 -30.77 -8.66 14.36
N PRO A 210 -31.62 -8.44 13.33
CA PRO A 210 -31.77 -7.14 12.70
C PRO A 210 -32.53 -6.19 13.62
N THR A 211 -31.88 -5.14 14.10
CA THR A 211 -32.56 -4.01 14.76
C THR A 211 -32.71 -2.87 13.76
N SER A 212 -33.96 -2.52 13.47
CA SER A 212 -34.36 -1.36 12.67
C SER A 212 -34.01 -0.09 13.44
N TYR A 213 -33.09 0.72 12.91
CA TYR A 213 -32.90 2.11 13.34
C TYR A 213 -33.09 3.07 12.16
N SER A 214 -33.87 4.10 12.42
CA SER A 214 -34.34 5.14 11.51
C SER A 214 -33.23 6.12 11.11
N GLN A 215 -33.21 6.46 9.82
CA GLN A 215 -32.36 7.49 9.24
C GLN A 215 -32.74 8.90 9.73
N GLN A 216 -31.77 9.63 10.27
CA GLN A 216 -31.71 11.09 10.16
C GLN A 216 -30.28 11.51 9.81
N ALA A 217 -30.01 11.58 8.51
CA ALA A 217 -28.81 12.19 7.97
C ALA A 217 -28.83 13.70 8.26
N ARG A 218 -27.94 14.17 9.11
CA ARG A 218 -27.65 15.60 9.26
C ARG A 218 -26.61 15.98 8.21
N TYR A 219 -27.09 16.37 7.04
CA TYR A 219 -26.27 16.98 5.97
C TYR A 219 -25.50 18.19 6.52
N LYS A 220 -24.17 18.11 6.55
CA LYS A 220 -23.28 19.27 6.65
C LYS A 220 -22.76 19.55 5.23
N PRO A 221 -23.02 20.74 4.65
CA PRO A 221 -22.40 21.09 3.39
C PRO A 221 -20.91 21.31 3.62
N SER A 222 -20.07 20.55 2.92
CA SER A 222 -18.64 20.79 2.85
C SER A 222 -18.40 22.10 2.10
N ALA A 223 -17.57 22.97 2.67
CA ALA A 223 -17.14 24.19 2.05
C ALA A 223 -16.39 23.84 0.75
N LYS A 224 -16.82 24.43 -0.37
CA LYS A 224 -16.11 24.35 -1.65
C LYS A 224 -14.70 24.91 -1.46
N ASN A 225 -13.70 24.04 -1.58
CA ASN A 225 -12.29 24.41 -1.57
C ASN A 225 -11.92 25.18 -2.84
N ASN A 226 -11.01 26.13 -2.68
CA ASN A 226 -10.62 27.13 -3.68
C ASN A 226 -9.79 26.57 -4.85
N ASP A 227 -9.60 25.26 -4.90
CA ASP A 227 -8.68 24.58 -5.83
C ASP A 227 -9.32 24.30 -7.20
N ASP A 228 -10.66 24.14 -7.23
CA ASP A 228 -11.43 24.04 -8.49
C ASP A 228 -11.44 25.38 -9.25
N PHE A 229 -11.47 26.50 -8.52
CA PHE A 229 -11.41 27.82 -9.13
C PHE A 229 -10.04 28.11 -9.71
N LEU A 230 -8.97 27.78 -8.99
CA LEU A 230 -7.61 28.00 -9.42
C LEU A 230 -7.26 27.16 -10.66
N MET A 231 -7.65 25.88 -10.68
CA MET A 231 -7.45 25.03 -11.86
C MET A 231 -8.24 25.50 -13.08
N LYS A 232 -9.48 25.96 -12.89
CA LYS A 232 -10.29 26.54 -13.98
C LYS A 232 -9.69 27.85 -14.50
N PHE A 233 -9.10 28.67 -13.63
CA PHE A 233 -8.45 29.92 -14.03
C PHE A 233 -7.15 29.66 -14.80
N CYS A 234 -6.33 28.70 -14.35
CA CYS A 234 -5.11 28.29 -15.03
C CYS A 234 -5.39 27.75 -16.43
N PHE A 235 -6.42 26.92 -16.59
CA PHE A 235 -6.82 26.40 -17.91
C PHE A 235 -7.29 27.51 -18.86
N ALA A 236 -8.09 28.47 -18.36
CA ALA A 236 -8.54 29.60 -19.17
C ALA A 236 -7.38 30.49 -19.64
N ILE A 237 -6.41 30.78 -18.76
CA ILE A 237 -5.20 31.54 -19.12
C ILE A 237 -4.37 30.79 -20.17
N PHE A 238 -4.19 29.49 -20.01
CA PHE A 238 -3.45 28.65 -20.96
C PHE A 238 -4.07 28.68 -22.36
N VAL A 239 -5.40 28.57 -22.44
CA VAL A 239 -6.14 28.66 -23.72
C VAL A 239 -5.97 30.05 -24.36
N ILE A 240 -6.04 31.13 -23.59
CA ILE A 240 -5.83 32.50 -24.09
C ILE A 240 -4.41 32.68 -24.65
N ILE A 241 -3.39 32.16 -23.96
CA ILE A 241 -2.00 32.22 -24.42
C ILE A 241 -1.83 31.47 -25.75
N ILE A 242 -2.42 30.28 -25.89
CA ILE A 242 -2.38 29.51 -27.14
C ILE A 242 -3.02 30.30 -28.29
N PHE A 243 -4.20 30.90 -28.07
CA PHE A 243 -4.86 31.71 -29.10
C PHE A 243 -4.05 32.95 -29.48
N ALA A 244 -3.40 33.61 -28.51
CA ALA A 244 -2.54 34.76 -28.76
C ALA A 244 -1.29 34.38 -29.57
N LEU A 245 -0.65 33.25 -29.23
CA LEU A 245 0.49 32.72 -30.00
C LEU A 245 0.09 32.35 -31.42
N PHE A 246 -1.07 31.73 -31.60
CA PHE A 246 -1.59 31.40 -32.92
C PHE A 246 -1.89 32.65 -33.75
N ALA A 247 -2.52 33.66 -33.16
CA ALA A 247 -2.78 34.95 -33.82
C ALA A 247 -1.48 35.70 -34.17
N CYS A 248 -0.47 35.67 -33.30
CA CYS A 248 0.85 36.21 -33.58
C CYS A 248 1.54 35.47 -34.73
N LEU A 249 1.47 34.14 -34.78
CA LEU A 249 2.02 33.36 -35.88
C LEU A 249 1.31 33.70 -37.20
N GLN A 250 -0.02 33.79 -37.22
CA GLN A 250 -0.78 34.17 -38.42
C GLN A 250 -0.48 35.61 -38.90
N ASN A 251 -0.13 36.53 -37.98
CA ASN A 251 0.27 37.89 -38.32
C ASN A 251 1.73 38.04 -38.78
N ASN A 252 2.60 37.05 -38.49
CA ASN A 252 3.99 37.04 -38.98
C ASN A 252 4.13 36.42 -40.38
N PHE A 253 3.07 35.83 -40.93
CA PHE A 253 3.01 35.26 -42.29
C PHE A 253 2.24 36.15 -43.29
N LYS A 254 2.03 37.42 -42.97
CA LYS A 254 1.49 38.45 -43.87
C LYS A 254 2.50 39.56 -44.14
#